data_AF-A0A835HU81-F1
#
_entry.id   AF-A0A835HU81-F1
#
_cell.length_a   1.000
_cell.length_b   1.000
_cell.length_c   1.000
_cell.angle_alpha   90.00
_cell.angle_beta   90.00
_cell.angle_gamma   90.00
#
_symmetry.space_group_name_H-M   'P 1'
#
loop_
_entity.id
_entity.type
_entity.pdbx_description
1 polymer ?
#
loop_
_entity_poly.entity_id
_entity_poly.type
_entity_poly.pdbx_seq_one_letter_code
_entity_poly.pdbx_strand_id
1 'polypeptide(L)'
;MSDGHDTDKSIEIWKIKKLIKALEFARGNGTSMISLIMPPRDQIARVTKLLGDEIGTASNIKRKVNRQSVLGAITSAQQRLKLYSKVPTNGLVLYTGTIVTEDGKEKKVTIDYEPFRPINASLYLCDNKFHIEALK
;
A
#
# COMPACT_ATOMS: atom_id res chain seq x y z
N MET A 1 24.71 3.39 -29.04
CA MET A 1 24.47 2.45 -27.92
C MET A 1 23.39 3.07 -27.04
N SER A 2 22.11 2.77 -27.29
CA SER A 2 20.98 3.48 -26.65
C SER A 2 19.74 2.60 -26.35
N ASP A 3 19.67 1.36 -26.83
CA ASP A 3 18.49 0.48 -26.68
C ASP A 3 18.34 -0.24 -25.33
N GLY A 4 19.34 -0.17 -24.44
CA GLY A 4 19.30 -0.88 -23.16
C GLY A 4 18.33 -0.26 -22.13
N HIS A 5 18.13 1.05 -22.15
CA HIS A 5 17.36 1.77 -21.12
C HIS A 5 15.84 1.73 -21.33
N ASP A 6 15.38 1.54 -22.57
CA ASP A 6 13.93 1.49 -22.87
C ASP A 6 13.34 0.12 -22.54
N THR A 7 14.13 -0.94 -22.76
CA THR A 7 13.78 -2.32 -22.41
C THR A 7 13.62 -2.49 -20.89
N ASP A 8 14.50 -1.88 -20.09
CA ASP A 8 14.45 -1.95 -18.62
C ASP A 8 13.19 -1.27 -18.07
N LYS A 9 12.87 -0.05 -18.55
CA LYS A 9 11.63 0.66 -18.21
C LYS A 9 10.39 -0.15 -18.59
N SER A 10 10.39 -0.78 -19.76
CA SER A 10 9.28 -1.62 -20.23
C SER A 10 9.06 -2.83 -19.32
N ILE A 11 10.15 -3.44 -18.82
CA ILE A 11 10.10 -4.55 -17.86
C ILE A 11 9.56 -4.08 -16.50
N GLU A 12 10.00 -2.93 -16.00
CA GLU A 12 9.49 -2.38 -14.75
C GLU A 12 8.00 -2.03 -14.86
N ILE A 13 7.57 -1.41 -15.97
CA ILE A 13 6.16 -1.13 -16.25
C ILE A 13 5.35 -2.43 -16.26
N TRP A 14 5.88 -3.49 -16.88
CA TRP A 14 5.22 -4.79 -16.89
C TRP A 14 5.12 -5.40 -15.49
N LYS A 15 6.17 -5.28 -14.66
CA LYS A 15 6.15 -5.72 -13.25
C LYS A 15 5.09 -4.98 -12.45
N ILE A 16 5.02 -3.65 -12.55
CA ILE A 16 4.00 -2.87 -11.83
C ILE A 16 2.59 -3.20 -12.33
N LYS A 17 2.37 -3.30 -13.65
CA LYS A 17 1.08 -3.73 -14.21
C LYS A 17 0.66 -5.11 -13.71
N LYS A 18 1.62 -6.05 -13.63
CA LYS A 18 1.37 -7.40 -13.10
C LYS A 18 1.03 -7.37 -11.61
N LEU A 19 1.71 -6.52 -10.83
CA LEU A 19 1.40 -6.29 -9.41
C LEU A 19 0.01 -5.70 -9.22
N ILE A 20 -0.35 -4.67 -10.00
CA ILE A 20 -1.68 -4.05 -9.98
C ILE A 20 -2.75 -5.10 -10.29
N LYS A 21 -2.54 -5.94 -11.30
CA LYS A 21 -3.47 -7.02 -11.65
C LYS A 21 -3.58 -8.07 -10.55
N ALA A 22 -2.48 -8.41 -9.89
CA ALA A 22 -2.47 -9.32 -8.76
C ALA A 22 -3.21 -8.73 -7.54
N LEU A 23 -3.02 -7.43 -7.27
CA LEU A 23 -3.70 -6.69 -6.20
C LEU A 23 -5.20 -6.54 -6.46
N GLU A 24 -5.62 -6.37 -7.71
CA GLU A 24 -7.04 -6.32 -8.10
C GLU A 24 -7.74 -7.68 -7.89
N PHE A 25 -7.02 -8.78 -8.13
CA PHE A 25 -7.53 -10.14 -7.90
C PHE A 25 -7.44 -10.58 -6.44
N ALA A 26 -6.51 -10.00 -5.68
CA ALA A 26 -6.35 -10.27 -4.26
C ALA A 26 -7.55 -9.73 -3.46
N ARG A 27 -8.47 -10.62 -3.10
CA ARG A 27 -9.57 -10.33 -2.17
C ARG A 27 -9.24 -10.88 -0.79
N GLY A 28 -9.37 -10.05 0.24
CA GLY A 28 -9.30 -10.48 1.63
C GLY A 28 -10.65 -11.00 2.13
N ASN A 29 -10.67 -11.83 3.18
CA ASN A 29 -11.89 -12.27 3.87
C ASN A 29 -12.47 -11.20 4.83
N GLY A 30 -12.25 -9.91 4.56
CA GLY A 30 -12.71 -8.80 5.41
C GLY A 30 -12.23 -7.42 4.94
N THR A 31 -12.52 -6.39 5.74
CA THR A 31 -12.09 -4.98 5.57
C THR A 31 -10.72 -4.76 6.22
N SER A 32 -9.63 -4.96 5.48
CA SER A 32 -8.26 -4.79 6.02
C SER A 32 -7.24 -4.45 4.94
N MET A 33 -7.68 -3.93 3.80
CA MET A 33 -6.82 -3.52 2.70
C MET A 33 -6.59 -2.01 2.81
N ILE A 34 -5.40 -1.63 3.22
CA ILE A 34 -5.00 -0.24 3.33
C ILE A 34 -4.25 0.13 2.06
N SER A 35 -4.77 1.18 1.41
CA SER A 35 -4.19 1.82 0.25
C SER A 35 -3.69 3.18 0.68
N LEU A 36 -2.38 3.37 0.65
CA LEU A 36 -1.72 4.60 1.03
C LEU A 36 -0.89 5.12 -0.13
N ILE A 37 -1.14 6.37 -0.51
CA ILE A 37 -0.48 7.05 -1.61
C ILE A 37 0.00 8.40 -1.10
N MET A 38 1.30 8.64 -1.25
CA MET A 38 1.97 9.86 -0.85
C MET A 38 2.49 10.59 -2.08
N PRO A 39 2.10 11.87 -2.26
CA PRO A 39 2.64 12.67 -3.35
C PRO A 39 4.10 13.06 -3.09
N PRO A 40 4.89 13.32 -4.14
CA PRO A 40 6.22 13.89 -3.97
C PRO A 40 6.06 15.29 -3.39
N ARG A 41 6.75 15.58 -2.28
CA ARG A 41 6.62 16.75 -1.37
C ARG A 41 5.84 16.49 -0.08
N ASP A 42 5.18 15.36 0.08
CA ASP A 42 4.59 15.01 1.37
C ASP A 42 5.67 14.63 2.41
N GLN A 43 5.34 14.77 3.68
CA GLN A 43 6.21 14.40 4.79
C GLN A 43 5.79 13.05 5.38
N ILE A 44 6.75 12.13 5.48
CA ILE A 44 6.52 10.80 6.10
C ILE A 44 6.06 10.95 7.55
N ALA A 45 6.51 12.00 8.26
CA ALA A 45 6.07 12.31 9.61
C ALA A 45 4.55 12.58 9.70
N ARG A 46 3.99 13.30 8.72
CA ARG A 46 2.53 13.59 8.64
C ARG A 46 1.74 12.29 8.54
N VAL A 47 2.17 11.40 7.65
CA VAL A 47 1.53 10.11 7.42
C VAL A 47 1.72 9.15 8.59
N THR A 48 2.89 9.15 9.22
CA THR A 48 3.15 8.34 10.42
C THR A 48 2.24 8.77 11.57
N LYS A 49 2.02 10.07 11.74
CA LYS A 49 1.06 10.60 12.73
C LYS A 49 -0.37 10.16 12.41
N LEU A 50 -0.81 10.31 11.15
CA LEU A 50 -2.14 9.87 10.70
C LEU A 50 -2.35 8.38 10.99
N LEU A 51 -1.38 7.52 10.67
CA LEU A 51 -1.46 6.09 10.98
C LEU A 51 -1.51 5.81 12.50
N GLY A 52 -0.88 6.65 13.32
CA GLY A 52 -0.96 6.56 14.78
C GLY A 52 -2.36 6.89 15.31
N ASP A 53 -2.98 7.95 14.78
CA ASP A 53 -4.36 8.31 15.11
C ASP A 53 -5.35 7.21 14.65
N GLU A 54 -5.11 6.61 13.48
CA GLU A 54 -5.89 5.49 12.95
C GLU A 54 -5.76 4.21 13.79
N ILE A 55 -4.60 3.94 14.41
CA ILE A 55 -4.46 2.84 15.37
C ILE A 55 -5.36 3.05 16.60
N GLY A 56 -5.42 4.28 17.11
CA GLY A 56 -6.30 4.65 18.21
C GLY A 56 -7.76 4.41 17.86
N THR A 57 -8.17 4.86 16.67
CA THR A 57 -9.53 4.69 16.14
C THR A 57 -9.87 3.22 15.89
N ALA A 58 -8.96 2.47 15.26
CA ALA A 58 -9.12 1.05 14.96
C ALA A 58 -9.27 0.18 16.22
N SER A 59 -8.73 0.64 17.36
CA SER A 59 -8.87 -0.07 18.64
C SER A 59 -10.33 -0.14 19.14
N ASN A 60 -11.18 0.79 18.71
CA ASN A 60 -12.62 0.85 19.04
C ASN A 60 -13.48 -0.08 18.17
N ILE A 61 -12.91 -0.78 17.18
CA ILE A 61 -13.65 -1.71 16.33
C ILE A 61 -14.18 -2.88 17.18
N LYS A 62 -15.51 -3.07 17.17
CA LYS A 62 -16.21 -4.09 17.97
C LYS A 62 -15.84 -5.53 17.58
N ARG A 63 -15.60 -5.79 16.30
CA ARG A 63 -15.24 -7.13 15.80
C ARG A 63 -13.76 -7.39 16.04
N LYS A 64 -13.45 -8.34 16.94
CA LYS A 64 -12.07 -8.71 17.32
C LYS A 64 -11.19 -9.06 16.11
N VAL A 65 -11.73 -9.81 15.15
CA VAL A 65 -11.00 -10.26 13.95
C VAL A 65 -10.62 -9.05 13.08
N ASN A 66 -11.58 -8.20 12.73
CA ASN A 66 -11.32 -6.99 11.94
C ASN A 66 -10.36 -6.04 12.65
N ARG A 67 -10.51 -5.88 13.97
CA ARG A 67 -9.59 -5.05 14.77
C ARG A 67 -8.15 -5.57 14.67
N GLN A 68 -7.95 -6.87 14.85
CA GLN A 68 -6.62 -7.48 14.77
C GLN A 68 -5.99 -7.29 13.38
N SER A 69 -6.79 -7.45 12.33
CA SER A 69 -6.32 -7.31 10.95
C SER A 69 -5.98 -5.86 10.60
N VAL A 70 -6.82 -4.89 10.97
CA VAL A 70 -6.55 -3.46 10.73
C VAL A 70 -5.34 -2.98 11.53
N LEU A 71 -5.25 -3.31 12.82
CA LEU A 71 -4.09 -2.97 13.65
C LEU A 71 -2.79 -3.58 13.10
N GLY A 72 -2.86 -4.83 12.66
CA GLY A 72 -1.73 -5.52 12.02
C GLY A 72 -1.29 -4.81 10.74
N ALA A 73 -2.24 -4.46 9.86
CA ALA A 73 -1.97 -3.78 8.61
C ALA A 73 -1.33 -2.39 8.83
N ILE A 74 -1.89 -1.58 9.75
CA ILE A 74 -1.34 -0.25 10.05
C ILE A 74 0.07 -0.35 10.64
N THR A 75 0.29 -1.29 11.57
CA THR A 75 1.63 -1.52 12.16
C THR A 75 2.65 -1.89 11.08
N SER A 76 2.29 -2.77 10.14
CA SER A 76 3.13 -3.13 9.01
C SER A 76 3.40 -1.95 8.07
N ALA A 77 2.42 -1.09 7.82
CA ALA A 77 2.62 0.13 7.04
C ALA A 77 3.59 1.09 7.74
N GLN A 78 3.42 1.33 9.05
CA GLN A 78 4.33 2.19 9.81
C GLN A 78 5.77 1.66 9.81
N GLN A 79 5.96 0.35 9.96
CA GLN A 79 7.29 -0.27 9.85
C GLN A 79 7.91 -0.05 8.49
N ARG A 80 7.13 -0.18 7.41
CA ARG A 80 7.62 0.06 6.05
C ARG A 80 7.96 1.53 5.82
N LEU A 81 7.14 2.45 6.30
CA LEU A 81 7.38 3.89 6.18
C LEU A 81 8.64 4.34 6.92
N LYS A 82 8.99 3.72 8.05
CA LYS A 82 10.23 4.03 8.78
C LYS A 82 11.50 3.73 7.99
N LEU A 83 11.45 2.83 7.02
CA LEU A 83 12.59 2.55 6.14
C LEU A 83 12.86 3.70 5.17
N TYR A 84 11.85 4.53 4.90
CA TYR A 84 11.97 5.71 4.06
C TYR A 84 12.22 6.94 4.94
N SER A 85 13.35 7.62 4.76
CA SER A 85 13.60 8.93 5.40
C SER A 85 12.96 10.09 4.65
N LYS A 86 12.71 9.93 3.34
CA LYS A 86 12.11 10.96 2.48
C LYS A 86 11.20 10.31 1.45
N VAL A 87 10.12 11.00 1.08
CA VAL A 87 9.25 10.56 -0.02
C VAL A 87 10.03 10.69 -1.34
N PRO A 88 10.08 9.63 -2.17
CA PRO A 88 10.70 9.67 -3.50
C PRO A 88 10.11 10.74 -4.43
N THR A 89 10.85 11.07 -5.50
CA THR A 89 10.52 12.17 -6.42
C THR A 89 9.24 11.97 -7.21
N ASN A 90 8.80 10.74 -7.41
CA ASN A 90 7.53 10.43 -8.07
C ASN A 90 6.38 10.13 -7.08
N GLY A 91 6.64 10.17 -5.77
CA GLY A 91 5.70 9.77 -4.74
C GLY A 91 5.92 8.32 -4.30
N LEU A 92 5.21 7.92 -3.24
CA LEU A 92 5.33 6.57 -2.65
C LEU A 92 3.95 5.93 -2.57
N VAL A 93 3.84 4.72 -3.09
CA VAL A 93 2.64 3.91 -2.96
C VAL A 93 2.93 2.78 -2.00
N LEU A 94 2.03 2.58 -1.04
CA LEU A 94 2.09 1.52 -0.05
C LEU A 94 0.72 0.83 0.04
N TYR A 95 0.73 -0.46 -0.24
CA TYR A 95 -0.40 -1.36 -0.06
C TYR A 95 -0.08 -2.33 1.06
N THR A 96 -0.92 -2.37 2.08
CA THR A 96 -0.78 -3.35 3.17
C THR A 96 -2.14 -3.99 3.44
N GLY A 97 -2.14 -5.30 3.65
CA GLY A 97 -3.36 -6.01 4.00
C GLY A 97 -3.12 -7.49 4.24
N THR A 98 -4.18 -8.18 4.63
CA THR A 98 -4.14 -9.62 4.84
C THR A 98 -4.99 -10.29 3.78
N ILE A 99 -4.37 -11.15 2.97
CA ILE A 99 -5.06 -11.97 1.98
C ILE A 99 -5.18 -13.40 2.50
N VAL A 100 -6.25 -14.10 2.15
CA VAL A 100 -6.37 -15.53 2.42
C VAL A 100 -5.89 -16.27 1.19
N THR A 101 -4.88 -17.10 1.34
CA THR A 101 -4.42 -17.99 0.26
C THR A 101 -5.39 -19.16 0.10
N GLU A 102 -5.37 -19.83 -1.06
CA GLU A 102 -6.22 -21.00 -1.35
C GLU A 102 -6.09 -22.13 -0.29
N ASP A 103 -4.96 -22.19 0.41
CA ASP A 103 -4.69 -23.11 1.54
C ASP A 103 -5.44 -22.74 2.84
N GLY A 104 -6.30 -21.71 2.82
CA GLY A 104 -7.04 -21.20 3.99
C GLY A 104 -6.18 -20.39 4.98
N LYS A 105 -4.88 -20.23 4.72
CA LYS A 105 -3.96 -19.46 5.56
C LYS A 105 -4.05 -17.96 5.30
N GLU A 106 -4.00 -17.20 6.37
CA GLU A 106 -3.89 -15.73 6.34
C GLU A 106 -2.44 -15.32 6.04
N LYS A 107 -2.23 -14.57 4.96
CA LYS A 107 -0.93 -14.03 4.57
C LYS A 107 -0.98 -12.51 4.58
N LYS A 108 -0.09 -11.90 5.37
CA LYS A 108 0.14 -10.46 5.33
C LYS A 108 0.91 -10.10 4.07
N VAL A 109 0.41 -9.12 3.34
CA VAL A 109 0.98 -8.62 2.10
C VAL A 109 1.26 -7.15 2.32
N THR A 110 2.54 -6.78 2.17
CA THR A 110 2.99 -5.40 2.19
C THR A 110 3.76 -5.15 0.91
N ILE A 111 3.27 -4.23 0.09
CA ILE A 111 3.87 -3.87 -1.20
C ILE A 111 4.08 -2.37 -1.20
N ASP A 112 5.29 -1.97 -1.49
CA ASP A 112 5.75 -0.60 -1.58
C ASP A 112 6.50 -0.43 -2.89
N TYR A 113 6.18 0.63 -3.61
CA TYR A 113 6.87 0.97 -4.84
C TYR A 113 6.74 2.46 -5.16
N GLU A 114 7.68 2.92 -5.99
CA GLU A 114 7.64 4.26 -6.59
C GLU A 114 6.90 4.18 -7.93
N PRO A 115 5.86 5.00 -8.17
CA PRO A 115 5.17 5.04 -9.46
C PRO A 115 6.04 5.73 -10.52
N PHE A 116 5.89 5.33 -11.80
CA PHE A 116 6.65 5.97 -12.90
C PHE A 116 6.21 7.41 -13.20
N ARG A 117 5.00 7.78 -12.79
CA ARG A 117 4.47 9.13 -12.95
C ARG A 117 4.31 9.77 -11.58
N PRO A 118 4.68 11.04 -11.42
CA PRO A 118 4.47 11.76 -10.18
C PRO A 118 2.98 11.79 -9.85
N ILE A 119 2.61 11.25 -8.69
CA ILE A 119 1.23 11.28 -8.21
C ILE A 119 1.04 12.54 -7.37
N ASN A 120 0.10 13.41 -7.73
CA ASN A 120 -0.23 14.59 -6.91
C ASN A 120 -1.34 14.33 -5.88
N ALA A 121 -1.93 13.13 -5.90
CA ALA A 121 -2.97 12.73 -4.95
C ALA A 121 -2.36 12.15 -3.67
N SER A 122 -2.87 12.61 -2.53
CA SER A 122 -2.69 11.94 -1.23
C SER A 122 -3.95 11.12 -0.98
N LEU A 123 -3.82 9.81 -0.83
CA LEU A 123 -4.96 8.92 -0.58
C LEU A 123 -4.61 7.96 0.55
N TYR A 124 -5.48 7.91 1.54
CA TYR A 124 -5.46 6.90 2.59
C TYR A 124 -6.87 6.32 2.67
N LEU A 125 -7.01 5.04 2.33
CA LEU A 125 -8.27 4.32 2.36
C LEU A 125 -8.05 2.92 2.94
N CYS A 126 -8.93 2.54 3.88
CA CYS A 126 -9.01 1.19 4.41
C CYS A 126 -10.35 0.59 3.98
N ASP A 127 -10.31 -0.36 3.05
CA ASP A 127 -11.52 -1.05 2.57
C ASP A 127 -11.25 -2.57 2.47
N ASN A 128 -12.19 -3.31 1.88
CA ASN A 128 -12.07 -4.73 1.56
C ASN A 128 -11.26 -5.01 0.29
N LYS A 129 -10.90 -3.96 -0.46
CA LYS A 129 -10.17 -4.03 -1.74
C LYS A 129 -9.07 -2.96 -1.77
N PHE A 130 -8.03 -3.22 -2.55
CA PHE A 130 -7.02 -2.21 -2.82
C PHE A 130 -7.54 -1.18 -3.83
N HIS A 131 -7.41 0.10 -3.48
CA HIS A 131 -7.71 1.19 -4.39
C HIS A 131 -6.48 1.47 -5.26
N ILE A 132 -6.55 0.99 -6.49
CA ILE A 132 -5.53 1.19 -7.54
C ILE A 132 -5.92 2.31 -8.52
N GLU A 133 -7.03 3.01 -8.28
CA GLU A 133 -7.56 4.02 -9.22
C GLU A 133 -6.61 5.20 -9.43
N ALA A 134 -5.88 5.60 -8.40
CA ALA A 134 -4.87 6.64 -8.50
C ALA A 134 -3.61 6.22 -9.29
N LEU A 135 -3.54 4.97 -9.76
CA LEU A 135 -2.47 4.43 -10.60
C LEU A 135 -2.94 4.02 -12.01
N LYS A 136 -4.25 4.08 -12.28
CA LYS A 136 -4.80 3.85 -13.62
C LYS A 136 -4.56 5.05 -14.54
#